data_AF-A0A972QPB5-F1
#
_entry.id   AF-A0A972QPB5-F1
#
_cell.length_a   1.000
_cell.length_b   1.000
_cell.length_c   1.000
_cell.angle_alpha   90.00
_cell.angle_beta   90.00
_cell.angle_gamma   90.00
#
_symmetry.space_group_name_H-M   'P 1'
#
loop_
_entity.id
_entity.type
_entity.pdbx_description
1 polymer ?
#
loop_
_entity_poly.entity_id
_entity_poly.type
_entity_poly.pdbx_seq_one_letter_code
_entity_poly.pdbx_strand_id
1 'polypeptide(L)'
;MNSLDELVDFFDTHDMGGFYEQMPEADFEVDIKRRKYLFALDAEVAKKLTEIAKLKQITSEALANIWLIEKIKEQTNCNQQL
;
A
#
# COMPACT_ATOMS: atom_id res chain seq x y z
N MET A 1 -25.07 -32.60 -1.64
CA MET A 1 -24.05 -31.63 -2.10
C MET A 1 -24.51 -30.28 -1.58
N ASN A 2 -24.56 -30.13 -0.25
CA ASN A 2 -25.32 -29.03 0.39
C ASN A 2 -24.50 -28.33 1.49
N SER A 3 -23.30 -28.82 1.83
CA SER A 3 -22.53 -28.30 2.97
C SER A 3 -21.86 -26.96 2.70
N LEU A 4 -21.68 -26.57 1.43
CA LEU A 4 -21.11 -25.28 1.09
C LEU A 4 -22.19 -24.20 1.08
N ASP A 5 -23.35 -24.47 0.48
CA ASP A 5 -24.48 -23.53 0.45
C ASP A 5 -25.00 -23.25 1.86
N GLU A 6 -25.12 -24.28 2.72
CA GLU A 6 -25.51 -24.10 4.13
C GLU A 6 -24.48 -23.27 4.92
N LEU A 7 -23.20 -23.38 4.58
CA LEU A 7 -22.13 -22.61 5.22
C LEU A 7 -22.15 -21.15 4.74
N VAL A 8 -22.43 -20.91 3.46
CA VAL A 8 -22.65 -19.55 2.92
C VAL A 8 -23.87 -18.91 3.57
N ASP A 9 -25.02 -19.60 3.59
CA ASP A 9 -26.26 -19.11 4.21
C ASP A 9 -26.06 -18.76 5.69
N PHE A 10 -25.25 -19.54 6.42
CA PHE A 10 -24.91 -19.24 7.81
C PHE A 10 -24.18 -17.90 7.95
N PHE A 11 -23.13 -17.66 7.15
CA PHE A 11 -22.36 -16.41 7.22
C PHE A 11 -23.14 -15.18 6.70
N ASP A 12 -24.07 -15.37 5.76
CA ASP A 12 -24.89 -14.28 5.22
C ASP A 12 -26.01 -13.86 6.18
N THR A 13 -26.52 -14.80 6.98
CA THR A 13 -27.68 -14.57 7.85
C THR A 13 -27.32 -14.32 9.31
N HIS A 14 -26.11 -14.64 9.74
CA HIS A 14 -25.66 -14.51 11.13
C HIS A 14 -24.58 -13.44 11.28
N ASP A 15 -24.72 -12.59 12.31
CA ASP A 15 -23.63 -11.70 12.73
C ASP A 15 -22.63 -12.47 13.60
N MET A 16 -21.39 -12.54 13.13
CA MET A 16 -20.29 -13.20 13.86
C MET A 16 -19.95 -12.52 15.18
N GLY A 17 -20.30 -11.24 15.35
CA GLY A 17 -20.18 -10.55 16.64
C GLY A 17 -20.98 -11.22 17.76
N GLY A 18 -22.10 -11.87 17.42
CA GLY A 18 -22.94 -12.61 18.38
C GLY A 18 -22.34 -13.92 18.89
N PHE A 19 -21.27 -14.40 18.27
CA PHE A 19 -20.56 -15.63 18.66
C PHE A 19 -19.21 -15.35 19.33
N TYR A 20 -18.86 -14.08 19.53
CA TYR A 20 -17.55 -13.67 20.04
C TYR A 20 -17.19 -14.31 21.38
N GLU A 21 -18.15 -14.47 22.30
CA GLU A 21 -17.93 -15.14 23.60
C GLU A 21 -17.72 -16.66 23.50
N GLN A 22 -18.11 -17.27 22.38
CA GLN A 22 -17.99 -18.70 22.12
C GLN A 22 -16.77 -19.03 21.25
N MET A 23 -16.13 -18.01 20.67
CA MET A 23 -14.94 -18.17 19.86
C MET A 23 -13.72 -18.38 20.77
N PRO A 24 -12.85 -19.36 20.46
CA PRO A 24 -11.60 -19.52 21.18
C PRO A 24 -10.70 -18.30 20.94
N GLU A 25 -9.89 -17.96 21.95
CA GLU A 25 -8.87 -16.93 21.82
C GLU A 25 -7.89 -17.31 20.70
N ALA A 26 -7.68 -16.39 19.75
CA ALA A 26 -6.83 -16.60 18.60
C ALA A 26 -5.60 -15.68 18.69
N ASP A 27 -4.44 -16.28 18.94
CA ASP A 27 -3.15 -15.59 18.84
C ASP A 27 -2.66 -15.63 17.40
N PHE A 28 -2.51 -14.46 16.78
CA PHE A 28 -1.91 -14.35 15.45
C PHE A 28 -0.90 -13.21 15.41
N GLU A 29 0.28 -13.48 14.83
CA GLU A 29 1.36 -12.51 14.65
C GLU A 29 1.31 -11.97 13.22
N VAL A 30 1.04 -10.67 13.08
CA VAL A 30 0.99 -10.00 11.77
C VAL A 30 2.26 -9.19 11.56
N ASP A 31 3.18 -9.71 10.75
CA ASP A 31 4.43 -9.02 10.37
C ASP A 31 4.28 -8.30 9.02
N ILE A 32 3.77 -7.06 9.05
CA ILE A 32 3.69 -6.20 7.86
C ILE A 32 5.08 -5.59 7.59
N LYS A 33 5.90 -6.29 6.80
CA LYS A 33 7.21 -5.79 6.37
C LYS A 33 7.09 -4.73 5.27
N ARG A 34 7.40 -3.47 5.59
CA ARG A 34 7.64 -2.44 4.57
C ARG A 34 8.91 -2.78 3.78
N ARG A 35 8.78 -2.97 2.46
CA ARG A 35 9.93 -3.13 1.56
C ARG A 35 10.57 -1.76 1.30
N LYS A 36 11.90 -1.68 1.45
CA LYS A 36 12.69 -0.50 1.07
C LYS A 36 13.48 -0.81 -0.19
N TYR A 37 13.37 0.05 -1.19
CA TYR A 37 14.16 -0.01 -2.42
C TYR A 37 15.17 1.13 -2.39
N LEU A 38 16.44 0.83 -2.63
CA LEU A 38 17.51 1.82 -2.67
C LEU A 38 17.93 2.02 -4.12
N PHE A 39 17.98 3.28 -4.55
CA PHE A 39 18.42 3.67 -5.88
C PHE A 39 19.61 4.62 -5.77
N ALA A 40 20.59 4.44 -6.65
CA ALA A 40 21.68 5.41 -6.79
C ALA A 40 21.15 6.65 -7.53
N LEU A 41 21.48 7.83 -7.01
CA LEU A 41 21.24 9.11 -7.67
C LEU A 41 22.57 9.78 -7.95
N ASP A 42 22.65 10.49 -9.08
CA ASP A 42 23.76 11.39 -9.35
C ASP A 42 23.86 12.47 -8.25
N ALA A 43 25.09 12.86 -7.91
CA ALA A 43 25.37 13.76 -6.80
C ALA A 43 24.72 15.14 -6.99
N GLU A 44 24.74 15.69 -8.21
CA GLU A 44 24.15 16.99 -8.49
C GLU A 44 22.61 16.92 -8.47
N VAL A 45 22.05 15.79 -8.90
CA VAL A 45 20.60 15.53 -8.81
C VAL A 45 20.17 15.44 -7.35
N ALA A 46 20.88 14.68 -6.52
CA ALA A 46 20.58 14.52 -5.10
C ALA A 46 20.67 15.86 -4.34
N LYS A 47 21.66 16.70 -4.69
CA LYS A 47 21.81 18.05 -4.14
C LYS A 47 20.59 18.92 -4.47
N LYS A 48 20.23 19.04 -5.75
CA LYS A 48 19.08 19.84 -6.18
C LYS A 48 17.76 19.34 -5.59
N LEU A 49 17.56 18.03 -5.56
CA LEU A 49 16.39 17.40 -4.94
C LEU A 49 16.26 17.83 -3.47
N THR A 50 17.38 17.82 -2.74
CA THR A 50 17.41 18.21 -1.32
C THR A 50 17.12 19.69 -1.12
N GLU A 51 17.64 20.57 -1.98
CA GLU A 51 17.35 22.01 -1.93
C GLU A 51 15.86 22.27 -2.15
N ILE A 52 15.26 21.62 -3.15
CA ILE A 52 13.84 21.77 -3.47
C ILE A 52 12.96 21.19 -2.36
N ALA A 53 13.33 20.03 -1.81
CA ALA A 53 12.60 19.40 -0.70
C ALA A 53 12.57 20.30 0.54
N LYS A 54 13.71 20.93 0.88
CA LYS A 54 13.79 21.93 1.96
C LYS A 54 12.87 23.12 1.72
N LEU A 55 12.89 23.69 0.52
CA LEU A 55 12.01 24.81 0.16
C LEU A 55 10.52 24.44 0.26
N LYS A 56 10.18 23.18 -0.03
CA LYS A 56 8.82 22.63 0.08
C LYS A 56 8.47 22.09 1.47
N GLN A 57 9.39 22.15 2.44
CA GLN A 57 9.24 21.60 3.80
C GLN A 57 8.83 20.12 3.84
N ILE A 58 9.35 19.33 2.92
CA ILE A 58 9.15 17.86 2.88
C ILE A 58 10.49 17.14 2.77
N THR A 59 10.50 15.82 2.96
CA THR A 59 11.73 15.02 2.83
C THR A 59 12.11 14.81 1.37
N SER A 60 13.40 14.65 1.09
CA SER A 60 13.88 14.30 -0.26
C SER A 60 13.28 12.98 -0.75
N GLU A 61 13.03 12.02 0.15
CA GLU A 61 12.36 10.75 -0.14
C GLU A 61 10.91 10.99 -0.60
N ALA A 62 10.14 11.80 0.12
CA ALA A 62 8.76 12.10 -0.23
C ALA A 62 8.69 12.82 -1.59
N LEU A 63 9.55 13.81 -1.81
CA LEU A 63 9.62 14.54 -3.07
C LEU A 63 9.98 13.62 -4.24
N ALA A 64 10.99 12.76 -4.08
CA ALA A 64 11.39 11.80 -5.11
C ALA A 64 10.25 10.83 -5.44
N ASN A 65 9.56 10.30 -4.43
CA ASN A 65 8.42 9.42 -4.65
C ASN A 65 7.27 10.11 -5.40
N ILE A 66 6.91 11.34 -5.02
CA ILE A 66 5.86 12.11 -5.70
C ILE A 66 6.20 12.29 -7.17
N TRP A 67 7.41 12.77 -7.49
CA TRP A 67 7.83 12.99 -8.86
C TRP A 67 7.95 11.69 -9.68
N LEU A 68 8.44 10.60 -9.08
CA LEU A 68 8.48 9.30 -9.75
C LEU A 68 7.06 8.81 -10.09
N ILE A 69 6.11 8.95 -9.16
CA ILE A 69 4.71 8.59 -9.40
C ILE A 69 4.11 9.43 -10.55
N GLU A 70 4.33 10.74 -10.55
CA GLU A 70 3.88 11.63 -11.61
C GLU A 70 4.46 11.21 -12.96
N LYS A 71 5.77 10.98 -13.04
CA LYS A 71 6.45 10.58 -14.28
C LYS A 71 6.00 9.22 -14.80
N ILE A 72 5.83 8.24 -13.91
CA ILE A 72 5.30 6.92 -14.29
C ILE A 72 3.87 7.06 -14.83
N LYS A 73 3.02 7.85 -14.19
CA LYS A 73 1.65 8.12 -14.66
C LYS A 73 1.66 8.80 -16.03
N GLU A 74 2.49 9.82 -16.25
CA GLU A 74 2.63 10.46 -17.56
C GLU A 74 2.94 9.43 -18.65
N GLN A 75 3.92 8.55 -18.42
CA GLN A 75 4.30 7.52 -19.40
C GLN A 75 3.21 6.46 -19.62
N THR A 76 2.51 6.07 -18.55
CA THR A 76 1.44 5.06 -18.64
C THR A 76 0.23 5.61 -19.42
N ASN A 77 -0.14 6.88 -19.17
CA ASN A 77 -1.23 7.53 -19.90
C ASN A 77 -0.87 7.75 -21.39
N CYS A 78 0.38 8.11 -21.71
CA CYS A 78 0.82 8.18 -23.11
C CYS A 78 0.73 6.83 -23.84
N ASN A 79 0.99 5.72 -23.16
CA ASN A 79 0.91 4.37 -23.75
C ASN A 79 -0.53 3.85 -23.93
N GLN A 80 -1.55 4.51 -23.36
CA GLN A 80 -2.96 4.15 -23.55
C GLN A 80 -3.64 4.95 -24.68
N GLN A 81 -2.91 5.83 -25.36
CA GLN A 81 -3.39 6.65 -26.47
C GLN A 81 -2.85 6.20 -27.84
N LEU A 82 -2.26 5.01 -27.92
CA LEU A 82 -1.80 4.31 -29.13
C LEU A 82 -2.48 2.95 -29.24
#